data_AF-A0A1F7RZW7-F1
#
_entry.id   AF-A0A1F7RZW7-F1
#
_cell.length_a   1.000
_cell.length_b   1.000
_cell.length_c   1.000
_cell.angle_alpha   90.00
_cell.angle_beta   90.00
_cell.angle_gamma   90.00
#
_symmetry.space_group_name_H-M   'P 1'
#
loop_
_entity.id
_entity.type
_entity.pdbx_description
1 polymer ?
#
loop_
_entity_poly.entity_id
_entity_poly.type
_entity_poly.pdbx_seq_one_letter_code
_entity_poly.pdbx_strand_id
1 'polypeptide(L)'
;MTAFISPYREDRNNIRKLLKEGEFIEVFIKCPLQECERRDPKGIYKRAKSGEIKEFTGISAPYEEPENPEIILKTDTMSIEECTKMLFDYLVKNEYIQAHRYTNEINGNALKIMGKRKGENC
;
A
#
# COMPACT_ATOMS: atom_id res chain seq x y z
N MET A 1 13.03 5.85 -0.14
CA MET A 1 11.78 5.06 -0.21
C MET A 1 11.38 4.97 -1.67
N THR A 2 11.26 3.77 -2.22
CA THR A 2 10.96 3.53 -3.65
C THR A 2 9.76 2.61 -3.76
N ALA A 3 8.72 3.03 -4.47
CA ALA A 3 7.59 2.18 -4.86
C ALA A 3 7.75 1.83 -6.34
N PHE A 4 7.87 0.54 -6.64
CA PHE A 4 7.99 0.05 -8.02
C PHE A 4 6.62 -0.38 -8.53
N ILE A 5 6.42 -0.25 -9.84
CA ILE A 5 5.27 -0.84 -10.52
C ILE A 5 5.63 -2.30 -10.78
N SER A 6 4.91 -3.23 -10.16
CA SER A 6 5.07 -4.67 -10.34
C SER A 6 3.87 -5.22 -11.13
N PRO A 7 3.89 -5.16 -12.47
CA PRO A 7 2.72 -5.44 -13.29
C PRO A 7 2.33 -6.91 -13.37
N TYR A 8 3.30 -7.83 -13.31
CA TYR A 8 3.09 -9.26 -13.52
C TYR A 8 2.82 -9.99 -12.19
N ARG A 9 1.79 -10.85 -12.14
CA ARG A 9 1.50 -11.68 -10.97
C ARG A 9 2.63 -12.65 -10.67
N GLU A 10 3.25 -13.20 -11.71
CA GLU A 10 4.34 -14.18 -11.57
C GLU A 10 5.49 -13.63 -10.73
N ASP A 11 5.93 -12.41 -11.00
CA ASP A 11 7.01 -11.75 -10.25
C ASP A 11 6.65 -11.58 -8.77
N ARG A 12 5.42 -11.13 -8.49
CA ARG A 12 4.93 -10.94 -7.11
C ARG A 12 4.82 -12.27 -6.38
N ASN A 13 4.32 -13.31 -7.05
CA ASN A 13 4.24 -14.67 -6.51
C ASN A 13 5.62 -15.28 -6.27
N ASN A 14 6.60 -15.01 -7.14
CA ASN A 14 7.97 -15.48 -6.96
C ASN A 14 8.62 -14.84 -5.74
N ILE A 15 8.47 -13.52 -5.56
CA ILE A 15 8.95 -12.82 -4.35
C ILE A 15 8.27 -13.37 -3.09
N ARG A 16 6.95 -13.56 -3.13
CA ARG A 16 6.18 -14.14 -2.02
C ARG A 16 6.69 -15.52 -1.62
N LYS A 17 7.06 -16.37 -2.58
CA LYS A 17 7.62 -17.72 -2.33
C LYS A 17 9.03 -17.72 -1.75
N LEU A 18 9.80 -16.65 -1.97
CA LEU A 18 11.18 -16.54 -1.45
C LEU A 18 11.22 -16.11 0.02
N LEU A 19 10.13 -15.55 0.53
CA LEU A 19 10.00 -15.04 1.89
C LEU A 19 9.20 -16.03 2.75
N LYS A 20 9.36 -15.99 4.07
CA LYS A 20 8.56 -16.82 4.96
C LYS A 20 7.12 -16.29 5.02
N GLU A 21 6.23 -17.17 5.46
CA GLU A 21 4.85 -16.79 5.75
C GLU A 21 4.81 -15.58 6.69
N GLY A 22 4.04 -14.56 6.32
CA GLY A 22 3.94 -13.30 7.06
C GLY A 22 5.09 -12.31 6.85
N GLU A 23 6.19 -12.62 6.15
CA GLU A 23 7.25 -11.64 5.87
C GLU A 23 6.98 -10.77 4.63
N PHE A 24 6.05 -11.21 3.77
CA PHE A 24 5.61 -10.48 2.59
C PHE A 24 4.16 -10.02 2.75
N ILE A 25 3.92 -8.73 2.57
CA ILE A 25 2.57 -8.14 2.59
C ILE A 25 2.36 -7.43 1.25
N GLU A 26 1.43 -7.94 0.46
CA GLU A 26 1.06 -7.37 -0.82
C GLU A 26 -0.03 -6.32 -0.63
N VAL A 27 0.33 -5.06 -0.89
CA VAL A 27 -0.60 -3.93 -0.85
C VAL A 27 -0.97 -3.52 -2.27
N PHE A 28 -2.18 -3.86 -2.69
CA PHE A 28 -2.71 -3.50 -3.99
C PHE A 28 -3.33 -2.10 -3.98
N ILE A 29 -2.66 -1.16 -4.64
CA ILE A 29 -3.19 0.19 -4.87
C ILE A 29 -4.10 0.15 -6.10
N LYS A 30 -5.40 0.01 -5.87
CA LYS A 30 -6.41 -0.02 -6.92
C LYS A 30 -6.81 1.41 -7.27
N CYS A 31 -6.69 1.74 -8.55
CA CYS A 31 -7.16 3.00 -9.12
C CYS A 31 -7.50 2.74 -10.60
N PRO A 32 -8.70 3.10 -11.08
CA PRO A 32 -9.03 3.02 -12.49
C PRO A 32 -8.03 3.81 -13.35
N LEU A 33 -7.67 3.28 -14.51
CA LEU A 33 -6.74 3.91 -15.44
C LEU A 33 -7.16 5.34 -15.79
N GLN A 34 -8.46 5.57 -15.97
CA GLN A 34 -9.03 6.88 -16.30
C GLN A 34 -8.73 7.93 -15.22
N GLU A 35 -8.78 7.55 -13.95
CA GLU A 35 -8.42 8.45 -12.84
C GLU A 35 -6.92 8.68 -12.75
N CYS A 36 -6.10 7.64 -13.02
CA CYS A 36 -4.66 7.79 -13.13
C CYS A 36 -4.25 8.76 -14.25
N GLU A 37 -4.88 8.64 -15.41
CA GLU A 37 -4.71 9.53 -16.56
C GLU A 37 -5.20 10.95 -16.30
N ARG A 38 -6.31 11.10 -15.58
CA ARG A 38 -6.85 12.43 -15.22
C ARG A 38 -5.91 13.17 -14.27
N ARG A 39 -5.31 12.45 -13.32
CA ARG A 39 -4.37 13.03 -12.35
C ARG A 39 -3.03 13.41 -13.00
N ASP A 40 -2.57 12.62 -13.98
CA ASP A 40 -1.29 12.70 -14.72
C ASP A 40 -0.34 13.84 -14.32
N PRO A 41 0.22 13.80 -13.09
CA PRO A 41 0.97 14.94 -12.53
C PRO A 41 2.30 15.16 -13.24
N LYS A 42 2.74 14.16 -14.03
CA LYS A 42 4.04 14.15 -14.74
C LYS A 42 3.90 14.17 -16.27
N GLY A 43 2.68 14.22 -16.81
CA GLY A 43 2.45 14.16 -18.26
C GLY A 43 2.82 12.81 -18.90
N ILE A 44 3.05 11.76 -18.11
CA ILE A 44 3.60 10.49 -18.57
C ILE A 44 2.55 9.66 -19.31
N TYR A 45 1.28 9.74 -18.90
CA TYR A 45 0.19 9.06 -19.62
C TYR A 45 -0.05 9.69 -20.99
N LYS A 46 0.03 11.02 -21.09
CA LYS A 46 -0.07 11.73 -22.38
C LYS A 46 1.05 11.32 -23.34
N ARG A 47 2.28 11.23 -22.84
CA ARG A 47 3.46 10.82 -23.63
C ARG A 47 3.46 9.34 -24.01
N ALA A 48 2.91 8.48 -23.16
CA ALA A 48 2.68 7.08 -23.49
C ALA A 48 1.66 6.93 -24.64
N LYS A 49 0.56 7.70 -24.60
CA LYS A 49 -0.45 7.71 -25.68
C LYS A 49 0.06 8.29 -27.00
N SER A 50 0.96 9.27 -26.97
CA SER A 50 1.59 9.80 -28.19
C SER A 50 2.64 8.85 -28.79
N GLY A 51 2.93 7.71 -28.14
CA GLY A 51 3.92 6.74 -28.61
C GLY A 51 5.37 7.11 -28.28
N GLU A 52 5.59 8.17 -27.51
CA GLU A 52 6.94 8.57 -27.06
C GLU A 52 7.51 7.63 -25.99
N ILE A 53 6.64 7.00 -25.19
CA ILE A 53 7.03 6.03 -24.16
C ILE A 53 6.55 4.64 -24.57
N LYS A 54 7.51 3.78 -24.95
CA LYS A 54 7.27 2.37 -25.23
C LYS A 54 7.16 1.59 -23.90
N GLU A 55 6.38 0.50 -23.88
CA GLU A 55 6.21 -0.39 -22.71
C GLU A 55 5.62 0.29 -21.46
N PHE A 56 4.58 1.11 -21.63
CA PHE A 56 3.91 1.77 -20.52
C PHE A 56 2.81 0.87 -19.92
N THR A 57 2.98 0.49 -18.66
CA THR A 57 2.03 -0.33 -17.90
C THR A 57 0.62 0.26 -17.89
N GLY A 58 -0.36 -0.52 -18.33
CA GLY A 58 -1.77 -0.12 -18.46
C GLY A 58 -2.16 0.51 -19.81
N ILE A 59 -1.18 0.80 -20.69
CA ILE A 59 -1.43 1.27 -22.07
C ILE A 59 -0.88 0.29 -23.10
N SER A 60 0.44 0.03 -23.07
CA SER A 60 1.12 -0.86 -24.02
C SER A 60 1.66 -2.15 -23.39
N ALA A 61 1.77 -2.21 -22.06
CA ALA A 61 2.06 -3.42 -21.30
C ALA A 61 0.89 -3.73 -20.33
N PRO A 62 0.57 -5.01 -20.06
CA PRO A 62 -0.53 -5.36 -19.17
C PRO A 62 -0.22 -5.02 -17.71
N TYR A 63 -1.28 -4.75 -16.93
CA TYR A 63 -1.21 -4.79 -15.46
C TYR A 63 -2.11 -5.92 -14.99
N GLU A 64 -1.52 -6.94 -14.39
CA GLU A 64 -2.26 -8.07 -13.86
C GLU A 64 -2.63 -7.79 -12.40
N GLU A 65 -3.92 -7.56 -12.13
CA GLU A 65 -4.40 -7.38 -10.76
C GLU A 65 -4.05 -8.59 -9.89
N PRO A 66 -3.59 -8.39 -8.64
CA PRO A 66 -3.33 -9.50 -7.73
C PRO A 66 -4.62 -10.22 -7.33
N GLU A 67 -4.56 -11.54 -7.25
CA GLU A 67 -5.73 -12.37 -6.91
C GLU A 67 -6.02 -12.38 -5.41
N ASN A 68 -4.97 -12.48 -4.59
CA ASN A 68 -5.08 -12.56 -3.13
C ASN A 68 -4.13 -11.57 -2.43
N PRO A 69 -4.29 -10.25 -2.63
CA PRO A 69 -3.53 -9.27 -1.88
C PRO A 69 -4.00 -9.21 -0.41
N GLU A 70 -3.07 -8.99 0.52
CA GLU A 70 -3.40 -8.78 1.94
C GLU A 70 -4.20 -7.50 2.17
N ILE A 71 -3.91 -6.45 1.39
CA ILE A 71 -4.53 -5.14 1.52
C ILE A 71 -4.88 -4.60 0.13
N ILE A 72 -6.11 -4.10 -0.03
CA ILE A 72 -6.55 -3.38 -1.23
C ILE A 72 -6.90 -1.95 -0.85
N LEU A 73 -6.20 -0.98 -1.43
CA LEU A 73 -6.41 0.46 -1.23
C LEU A 73 -7.05 1.06 -2.47
N LYS A 74 -8.30 1.51 -2.39
CA LYS A 74 -9.05 2.12 -3.50
C LYS A 74 -8.83 3.63 -3.52
N THR A 75 -7.73 4.06 -4.11
CA THR A 75 -7.26 5.47 -4.07
C THR A 75 -8.07 6.44 -4.94
N ASP A 76 -9.04 5.93 -5.68
CA ASP A 76 -10.06 6.69 -6.39
C ASP A 76 -11.22 7.11 -5.48
N THR A 77 -11.58 6.27 -4.50
CA THR A 77 -12.71 6.52 -3.58
C THR A 77 -12.29 6.91 -2.17
N MET A 78 -11.07 6.56 -1.77
CA MET A 78 -10.57 6.78 -0.41
C MET A 78 -9.58 7.94 -0.34
N SER A 79 -9.59 8.65 0.78
CA SER A 79 -8.58 9.66 1.09
C SER A 79 -7.22 9.02 1.45
N ILE A 80 -6.17 9.83 1.47
CA ILE A 80 -4.83 9.39 1.90
C ILE A 80 -4.87 8.93 3.36
N GLU A 81 -5.58 9.66 4.21
CA GLU A 81 -5.75 9.36 5.63
C GLU A 81 -6.46 8.02 5.83
N GLU A 82 -7.52 7.76 5.06
CA GLU A 82 -8.25 6.49 5.11
C GLU A 82 -7.39 5.31 4.63
N CYS A 83 -6.67 5.47 3.52
CA CYS A 83 -5.77 4.44 3.00
C CYS A 83 -4.64 4.13 4.01
N THR A 84 -4.06 5.19 4.56
CA THR A 84 -2.98 5.09 5.55
C THR A 84 -3.49 4.41 6.80
N LYS A 85 -4.66 4.81 7.30
CA LYS A 85 -5.31 4.18 8.46
C LYS A 85 -5.56 2.69 8.24
N MET A 86 -6.10 2.30 7.09
CA MET A 86 -6.33 0.88 6.78
C MET A 86 -5.02 0.08 6.76
N LEU A 87 -3.96 0.62 6.18
CA LEU A 87 -2.64 -0.02 6.18
C LEU A 87 -2.09 -0.19 7.61
N PHE A 88 -2.16 0.86 8.42
CA PHE A 88 -1.69 0.81 9.81
C PHE A 88 -2.52 -0.15 10.66
N ASP A 89 -3.85 -0.12 10.54
CA ASP A 89 -4.74 -1.03 11.27
C ASP A 89 -4.42 -2.50 10.94
N TYR A 90 -4.12 -2.81 9.67
CA TYR A 90 -3.67 -4.13 9.27
C TYR A 90 -2.34 -4.51 9.93
N LEU A 91 -1.35 -3.62 9.92
CA LEU A 91 -0.04 -3.89 10.49
C LEU A 91 -0.09 -4.07 12.01
N VAL A 92 -0.91 -3.28 12.71
CA VAL A 92 -1.12 -3.41 14.16
C VAL A 92 -1.86 -4.71 14.48
N LYS A 93 -2.93 -5.02 13.74
CA LYS A 93 -3.74 -6.23 13.96
C LYS A 93 -2.93 -7.52 13.81
N ASN A 94 -1.96 -7.54 12.90
CA ASN A 94 -1.08 -8.67 12.66
C ASN A 94 0.25 -8.56 13.43
N GLU A 95 0.34 -7.66 14.40
CA GLU A 95 1.49 -7.51 15.31
C GLU A 95 2.83 -7.15 14.63
N TYR A 96 2.80 -6.67 13.38
CA TYR A 96 3.99 -6.17 12.68
C TYR A 96 4.53 -4.89 13.30
N ILE A 97 3.65 -4.07 13.88
CA ILE A 97 4.01 -2.81 14.55
C ILE A 97 3.21 -2.64 15.84
N GLN A 98 3.79 -1.95 16.82
CA GLN A 98 3.10 -1.65 18.07
C GLN A 98 2.22 -0.40 17.97
N ALA A 99 0.99 -0.49 18.48
CA ALA A 99 -0.01 0.58 18.46
C ALA A 99 0.42 1.87 19.18
N HIS A 100 1.33 1.78 20.17
CA HIS A 100 1.68 2.91 21.05
C HIS A 100 2.34 4.11 20.34
N ARG A 101 2.77 3.95 19.08
CA ARG A 101 3.43 5.01 18.29
C ARG A 101 2.48 5.78 17.36
N TYR A 102 1.33 5.23 17.02
CA TYR A 102 0.51 5.72 15.90
C TYR A 102 -0.54 6.77 16.31
N THR A 103 -1.08 6.71 17.53
CA THR A 103 -2.11 7.66 17.99
C THR A 103 -1.63 9.10 18.13
N ASN A 104 -0.31 9.34 18.14
CA ASN A 104 0.26 10.68 18.37
C ASN A 104 0.37 11.54 17.10
N GLU A 105 0.37 10.94 15.90
CA GLU A 105 0.56 11.69 14.64
C GLU A 105 -0.76 12.03 13.92
N ILE A 106 -1.80 11.21 14.07
CA ILE A 106 -3.10 11.45 13.43
C ILE A 106 -3.95 12.48 14.22
N ASN A 107 -3.80 12.55 15.54
CA ASN A 107 -4.56 13.44 16.40
C ASN A 107 -3.59 14.39 17.13
N GLY A 108 -3.33 15.56 16.55
CA GLY A 108 -2.68 16.64 17.29
C GLY A 108 -3.37 16.85 18.64
N ASN A 109 -2.70 16.41 19.71
CA ASN A 109 -2.98 16.59 21.14
C ASN A 109 -3.80 15.51 21.91
N ALA A 110 -3.14 15.01 22.96
CA ALA A 110 -3.64 14.54 24.26
C ALA A 110 -4.49 13.24 24.36
N LEU A 111 -3.96 12.18 25.01
CA LEU A 111 -4.15 11.94 26.46
C LEU A 111 -3.35 10.74 27.01
N LYS A 112 -3.00 10.88 28.30
CA LYS A 112 -2.39 9.95 29.27
C LYS A 112 -2.54 8.44 28.99
N ILE A 113 -1.40 7.76 28.90
CA ILE A 113 -1.34 6.31 29.09
C ILE A 113 -1.29 6.02 30.61
N MET A 114 -2.46 5.84 31.22
CA MET A 114 -2.56 5.03 32.43
C MET A 114 -2.62 3.56 32.00
N GLY A 115 -1.48 2.87 32.09
CA GLY A 115 -1.37 1.44 31.84
C GLY A 115 -0.25 0.86 32.69
N LYS A 116 -0.57 0.56 33.95
CA LYS A 116 0.32 -0.10 34.91
C LYS A 116 0.97 -1.33 34.27
N ARG A 117 2.30 -1.43 34.36
CA ARG A 117 3.04 -2.69 34.27
C ARG A 117 2.40 -3.69 35.25
N LYS A 118 1.72 -4.71 34.73
CA LYS A 118 1.39 -5.90 35.50
C LYS A 118 2.50 -6.94 35.27
N GLY A 119 3.14 -7.33 36.37
CA GLY A 119 3.64 -8.69 36.55
C GLY A 119 5.04 -8.99 36.03
N GLU A 120 6.06 -8.43 36.70
CA GLU A 120 7.24 -9.24 37.00
C GLU A 120 6.83 -10.19 38.14
N ASN A 121 6.77 -11.48 37.84
CA ASN A 121 6.79 -12.57 38.80
C ASN A 121 7.53 -13.72 38.12
N CYS A 122 8.86 -13.69 38.23
CA CYS A 122 9.77 -14.78 38.56
C CYS A 122 11.21 -14.31 38.34
#